data_AF-A0A060X353-F1
#
_entry.id   AF-A0A060X353-F1
#
_cell.length_a   1.000
_cell.length_b   1.000
_cell.length_c   1.000
_cell.angle_alpha   90.00
_cell.angle_beta   90.00
_cell.angle_gamma   90.00
#
_symmetry.space_group_name_H-M   'P 1'
#
loop_
_entity.id
_entity.type
_entity.pdbx_description
1 polymer ?
#
loop_
_entity_poly.entity_id
_entity_poly.type
_entity_poly.pdbx_seq_one_letter_code
_entity_poly.pdbx_strand_id
1 'polypeptide(L)'
;MHTVTPKANTCSDPGKTCNPCLDAAKACNLNNTCKKQRSTYIATCNKGEPCNRKRCHKALRQFLDRVPSEYSHQLLFCPCQDLGCAERRRQTIVPFCSFEDKVKPYCLELRKNCRQDPLCR
;
A
#
# COMPACT_ATOMS: atom_id res chain seq x y z
N MET A 1 -10.86 -18.01 19.33
CA MET A 1 -10.00 -17.60 18.19
C MET A 1 -10.90 -17.40 16.99
N HIS A 2 -11.12 -16.16 16.55
CA HIS A 2 -11.94 -15.90 15.36
C HIS A 2 -11.13 -16.26 14.11
N THR A 3 -11.43 -17.41 13.52
CA THR A 3 -10.96 -17.79 12.19
C THR A 3 -11.57 -16.86 11.17
N VAL A 4 -10.83 -15.82 10.79
CA VAL A 4 -11.15 -15.02 9.60
C VAL A 4 -10.69 -15.84 8.39
N THR A 5 -11.59 -16.65 7.85
CA THR A 5 -11.43 -17.18 6.49
C THR A 5 -11.27 -15.99 5.54
N PRO A 6 -10.17 -15.88 4.78
CA PRO A 6 -10.09 -14.90 3.71
C PRO A 6 -11.18 -15.27 2.72
N LYS A 7 -12.20 -14.42 2.59
CA LYS A 7 -13.20 -14.54 1.55
C LYS A 7 -12.44 -14.40 0.23
N ALA A 8 -12.11 -15.53 -0.39
CA ALA A 8 -11.49 -15.55 -1.70
C ALA A 8 -12.40 -14.75 -2.62
N ASN A 9 -11.85 -13.70 -3.24
CA ASN A 9 -12.55 -12.95 -4.28
C ASN A 9 -12.81 -13.94 -5.43
N THR A 10 -14.00 -14.53 -5.45
CA THR A 10 -14.45 -15.45 -6.49
C THR A 10 -14.67 -14.66 -7.78
N CYS A 11 -13.65 -14.67 -8.65
CA CYS A 11 -13.77 -14.28 -10.05
C CYS A 11 -14.81 -15.21 -10.72
N SER A 12 -16.08 -14.80 -10.74
CA SER A 12 -17.20 -15.65 -11.21
C SER A 12 -17.77 -15.20 -12.56
N ASP A 13 -17.11 -14.25 -13.23
CA ASP A 13 -17.61 -13.62 -14.45
C ASP A 13 -16.65 -13.89 -15.63
N PRO A 14 -16.96 -14.86 -16.51
CA PRO A 14 -16.07 -15.30 -17.59
C PRO A 14 -15.82 -14.22 -18.67
N GLY A 15 -16.46 -13.05 -18.58
CA GLY A 15 -16.22 -11.89 -19.46
C GLY A 15 -15.33 -10.78 -18.88
N LYS A 16 -14.91 -10.85 -17.60
CA LYS A 16 -14.07 -9.83 -16.96
C LYS A 16 -12.64 -10.33 -16.76
N THR A 17 -11.68 -9.53 -17.20
CA THR A 17 -10.29 -9.66 -16.76
C THR A 17 -10.23 -9.45 -15.24
N CYS A 18 -10.04 -10.54 -14.49
CA CYS A 18 -10.03 -10.50 -13.04
C CYS A 18 -8.71 -9.86 -12.55
N ASN A 19 -8.77 -8.68 -11.94
CA ASN A 19 -7.62 -8.03 -11.32
C ASN A 19 -7.94 -7.71 -9.85
N PRO A 20 -7.59 -8.59 -8.91
CA PRO A 20 -7.93 -8.42 -7.50
C PRO A 20 -7.44 -7.09 -6.90
N CYS A 21 -6.31 -6.56 -7.37
CA CYS A 21 -5.79 -5.26 -6.92
C CYS A 21 -6.63 -4.08 -7.46
N LEU A 22 -7.17 -4.20 -8.68
CA LEU A 22 -8.10 -3.21 -9.22
C LEU A 22 -9.42 -3.24 -8.44
N ASP A 23 -9.92 -4.41 -8.09
CA ASP A 23 -11.16 -4.53 -7.32
C ASP A 23 -11.00 -4.04 -5.89
N ALA A 24 -9.86 -4.31 -5.24
CA ALA A 24 -9.50 -3.69 -3.96
C ALA A 24 -9.44 -2.16 -4.05
N ALA A 25 -8.90 -1.63 -5.15
CA ALA A 25 -8.88 -0.19 -5.41
C ALA A 25 -10.29 0.40 -5.58
N LYS A 26 -11.20 -0.29 -6.27
CA LYS A 26 -12.60 0.11 -6.37
C LYS A 26 -13.29 0.09 -5.01
N ALA A 27 -13.11 -0.98 -4.23
CA ALA A 27 -13.70 -1.11 -2.89
C ALA A 27 -13.26 0.03 -1.96
N CYS A 28 -11.96 0.37 -1.96
CA CYS A 28 -11.46 1.52 -1.21
C CYS A 28 -12.05 2.85 -1.71
N ASN A 29 -12.22 3.02 -3.03
CA ASN A 29 -12.78 4.25 -3.59
C ASN A 29 -14.28 4.46 -3.27
N LEU A 30 -15.01 3.38 -2.99
CA LEU A 30 -16.41 3.44 -2.53
C LEU A 30 -16.52 3.77 -1.03
N ASN A 31 -15.45 3.56 -0.24
CA ASN A 31 -15.41 3.93 1.16
C ASN A 31 -14.82 5.35 1.34
N ASN A 32 -15.60 6.27 1.91
CA ASN A 32 -15.19 7.68 2.04
C ASN A 32 -13.89 7.86 2.84
N THR A 33 -13.71 7.10 3.93
CA THR A 33 -12.49 7.16 4.75
C THR A 33 -11.29 6.64 3.96
N CYS A 34 -11.41 5.47 3.34
CA CYS A 34 -10.32 4.89 2.56
C CYS A 34 -9.94 5.78 1.38
N LYS A 35 -10.92 6.23 0.59
CA LYS A 35 -10.72 7.17 -0.52
C LYS A 35 -9.97 8.43 -0.06
N LYS A 36 -10.43 9.08 1.02
CA LYS A 36 -9.82 10.32 1.54
C LYS A 36 -8.39 10.11 2.00
N GLN A 37 -8.12 9.09 2.82
CA GLN A 37 -6.77 8.81 3.31
C GLN A 37 -5.85 8.41 2.15
N ARG A 38 -6.37 7.63 1.19
CA ARG A 38 -5.63 7.21 -0.02
C ARG A 38 -5.20 8.39 -0.87
N SER A 39 -6.14 9.27 -1.22
CA SER A 39 -5.83 10.50 -1.97
C SER A 39 -4.82 11.37 -1.23
N THR A 40 -4.90 11.43 0.10
CA THR A 40 -4.00 12.26 0.93
C THR A 40 -2.56 11.77 0.87
N TYR A 41 -2.30 10.47 1.05
CA TYR A 41 -0.92 9.97 0.99
C TYR A 41 -0.36 10.04 -0.44
N ILE A 42 -1.17 9.75 -1.47
CA ILE A 42 -0.74 9.84 -2.88
C ILE A 42 -0.34 11.28 -3.20
N ALA A 43 -1.18 12.27 -2.86
CA ALA A 43 -0.88 13.67 -3.07
C ALA A 43 0.36 14.12 -2.29
N THR A 44 0.56 13.62 -1.07
CA THR A 44 1.74 13.96 -0.25
C THR A 44 3.03 13.37 -0.82
N CYS A 45 3.00 12.11 -1.29
CA CYS A 45 4.17 11.42 -1.81
C CYS A 45 4.56 11.90 -3.22
N ASN A 46 3.60 12.36 -4.03
CA ASN A 46 3.85 12.90 -5.37
C ASN A 46 4.21 14.39 -5.37
N LYS A 47 4.23 15.07 -4.21
CA LYS A 47 4.48 16.51 -4.14
C LYS A 47 5.99 16.83 -4.03
N GLY A 48 6.47 17.60 -4.99
CA GLY A 48 7.83 18.16 -5.03
C GLY A 48 8.85 17.23 -5.69
N GLU A 49 9.92 17.83 -6.24
CA GLU A 49 11.03 17.12 -6.89
C GLU A 49 12.38 17.59 -6.28
N PRO A 50 13.09 16.75 -5.50
CA PRO A 50 12.70 15.40 -5.06
C PRO A 50 11.56 15.43 -4.02
N CYS A 51 10.80 14.33 -3.93
CA CYS A 51 9.68 14.23 -2.98
C CYS A 51 10.16 14.34 -1.51
N ASN A 52 9.27 14.79 -0.62
CA ASN A 52 9.56 14.76 0.81
C ASN A 52 9.25 13.37 1.43
N ARG A 53 10.24 12.48 1.42
CA ARG A 53 10.12 11.10 1.93
C ARG A 53 9.60 11.00 3.36
N LYS A 54 10.05 11.88 4.28
CA LYS A 54 9.59 11.90 5.68
C LYS A 54 8.09 12.19 5.77
N ARG A 55 7.58 13.16 5.01
CA ARG A 55 6.14 13.48 4.94
C ARG A 55 5.34 12.34 4.29
N CYS A 56 5.87 11.75 3.22
CA CYS A 56 5.25 10.58 2.57
C CYS A 56 5.10 9.40 3.54
N HIS A 57 6.17 9.02 4.26
CA HIS A 57 6.11 7.97 5.27
C HIS A 57 5.11 8.25 6.39
N LYS A 58 5.03 9.50 6.86
CA LYS A 58 4.03 9.91 7.86
C LYS A 58 2.60 9.72 7.31
N ALA A 59 2.33 10.13 6.08
CA ALA A 59 1.02 9.97 5.46
C ALA A 59 0.66 8.50 5.21
N LEU A 60 1.63 7.67 4.81
CA LEU A 60 1.45 6.21 4.65
C LEU A 60 1.12 5.53 5.98
N ARG A 61 1.83 5.86 7.07
CA ARG A 61 1.47 5.34 8.41
C ARG A 61 0.05 5.73 8.80
N GLN A 62 -0.31 7.00 8.63
CA GLN A 62 -1.68 7.47 8.91
C GLN A 62 -2.74 6.75 8.07
N PHE A 63 -2.44 6.39 6.82
CA PHE A 63 -3.33 5.59 6.00
C PHE A 63 -3.55 4.19 6.61
N LEU A 64 -2.47 3.50 7.00
CA LEU A 64 -2.57 2.16 7.60
C LEU A 64 -3.25 2.18 8.98
N ASP A 65 -3.04 3.23 9.77
CA ASP A 65 -3.64 3.37 11.10
C ASP A 65 -5.14 3.70 11.05
N ARG A 66 -5.56 4.50 10.06
CA ARG A 66 -6.93 5.05 9.99
C ARG A 66 -7.86 4.31 9.06
N VAL A 67 -7.33 3.53 8.12
CA VAL A 67 -8.13 2.75 7.18
C VAL A 67 -8.31 1.34 7.73
N PRO A 68 -9.56 0.83 7.85
CA PRO A 68 -9.80 -0.52 8.30
C PRO A 68 -9.01 -1.57 7.50
N SER A 69 -8.55 -2.61 8.19
CA SER A 69 -7.71 -3.66 7.59
C SER A 69 -8.37 -4.34 6.39
N GLU A 70 -9.70 -4.42 6.34
CA GLU A 70 -10.39 -5.01 5.18
C GLU A 70 -10.13 -4.26 3.87
N TYR A 71 -9.79 -2.96 3.91
CA TYR A 71 -9.44 -2.20 2.71
C TYR A 71 -7.94 -2.10 2.51
N SER A 72 -7.18 -1.79 3.57
CA SER A 72 -5.73 -1.58 3.47
C SER A 72 -4.99 -2.87 3.12
N HIS A 73 -5.36 -4.01 3.71
CA HIS A 73 -4.75 -5.30 3.39
C HIS A 73 -5.12 -5.78 1.99
N GLN A 74 -6.35 -5.56 1.52
CA GLN A 74 -6.73 -5.92 0.16
C GLN A 74 -5.93 -5.13 -0.89
N LEU A 75 -5.58 -3.87 -0.62
CA LEU A 75 -4.74 -3.05 -1.50
C LEU A 75 -3.27 -3.49 -1.51
N LEU A 76 -2.74 -3.93 -0.36
CA LEU A 76 -1.34 -4.30 -0.20
C LEU A 76 -1.05 -5.74 -0.61
N PHE A 77 -1.97 -6.65 -0.34
CA PHE A 77 -1.76 -8.10 -0.40
C PHE A 77 -2.69 -8.80 -1.38
N CYS A 78 -3.33 -8.06 -2.30
CA CYS A 78 -4.10 -8.65 -3.40
C CYS A 78 -3.25 -9.69 -4.17
N PRO A 79 -3.78 -10.89 -4.45
CA PRO A 79 -3.09 -11.86 -5.28
C PRO A 79 -3.08 -11.40 -6.74
N CYS A 80 -2.03 -11.77 -7.48
CA CYS A 80 -1.86 -11.40 -8.89
C CYS A 80 -1.42 -12.60 -9.72
N GLN A 81 -1.95 -12.68 -10.94
CA GLN A 81 -1.62 -13.71 -11.92
C GLN A 81 -0.87 -13.12 -13.14
N ASP A 82 -0.87 -11.80 -13.29
CA ASP A 82 -0.21 -11.09 -14.39
C ASP A 82 0.66 -9.93 -13.89
N LEU A 83 1.52 -9.42 -14.78
CA LEU A 83 2.45 -8.33 -14.50
C LEU A 83 1.74 -7.00 -14.23
N GLY A 84 0.61 -6.73 -14.87
CA GLY A 84 -0.14 -5.48 -14.70
C GLY A 84 -0.75 -5.36 -13.30
N CYS A 85 -1.29 -6.46 -12.77
CA CYS A 85 -1.73 -6.59 -11.39
C CYS A 85 -0.55 -6.45 -10.42
N ALA A 86 0.56 -7.15 -10.69
CA ALA A 86 1.73 -7.09 -9.83
C ALA A 86 2.31 -5.68 -9.73
N GLU A 87 2.38 -4.94 -10.84
CA GLU A 87 2.83 -3.55 -10.84
C GLU A 87 1.83 -2.64 -10.13
N ARG A 88 0.52 -2.84 -10.31
CA ARG A 88 -0.49 -2.10 -9.54
C ARG A 88 -0.29 -2.29 -8.03
N ARG A 89 -0.01 -3.51 -7.58
CA ARG A 89 0.29 -3.81 -6.18
C ARG A 89 1.58 -3.12 -5.71
N ARG A 90 2.63 -3.15 -6.53
CA ARG A 90 3.91 -2.47 -6.25
C ARG A 90 3.72 -0.96 -6.07
N GLN A 91 2.87 -0.35 -6.90
CA GLN A 91 2.59 1.08 -6.87
C GLN A 91 1.74 1.55 -5.67
N THR A 92 1.13 0.64 -4.90
CA THR A 92 0.23 0.98 -3.77
C THR A 92 0.87 1.97 -2.78
N ILE A 93 2.18 1.84 -2.52
CA ILE A 93 2.90 2.68 -1.55
C ILE A 93 3.72 3.81 -2.19
N VAL A 94 3.58 4.07 -3.50
CA VAL A 94 4.35 5.11 -4.22
C VAL A 94 5.87 4.87 -4.10
N PRO A 95 6.39 3.77 -4.66
CA PRO A 95 7.73 3.26 -4.36
C PRO A 95 8.85 4.24 -4.72
N PHE A 96 8.70 5.05 -5.78
CA PHE A 96 9.72 6.03 -6.17
C PHE A 96 10.04 7.04 -5.05
N CYS A 97 9.07 7.32 -4.16
CA CYS A 97 9.24 8.24 -3.05
C CYS A 97 9.50 7.51 -1.73
N SER A 98 8.72 6.46 -1.45
CA SER A 98 8.68 5.81 -0.13
C SER A 98 9.69 4.68 0.03
N PHE A 99 10.16 4.07 -1.06
CA PHE A 99 10.99 2.87 -1.03
C PHE A 99 12.32 3.06 -1.76
N GLU A 100 12.29 3.47 -3.02
CA GLU A 100 13.47 3.65 -3.86
C GLU A 100 14.37 4.74 -3.28
N ASP A 101 15.68 4.50 -3.31
CA ASP A 101 16.71 5.42 -2.83
C ASP A 101 17.93 5.27 -3.73
N LYS A 102 18.75 6.33 -3.83
CA LYS A 102 19.97 6.35 -4.67
C LYS A 102 20.99 5.32 -4.22
N VAL A 103 21.05 5.08 -2.91
CA VAL A 103 21.93 4.11 -2.27
C VAL A 103 21.07 3.05 -1.59
N LYS A 104 21.36 1.78 -1.83
CA LYS A 104 20.73 0.65 -1.14
C LYS A 104 21.63 0.18 0.01
N PRO A 105 21.41 0.65 1.25
CA PRO A 105 22.15 0.13 2.40
C PRO A 105 21.85 -1.37 2.60
N TYR A 106 22.78 -2.08 3.25
CA TYR A 106 22.58 -3.49 3.56
C TYR A 106 21.57 -3.68 4.71
N CYS A 107 20.90 -4.84 4.75
CA CYS A 107 19.77 -5.06 5.67
C CYS A 107 20.13 -4.91 7.16
N LEU A 108 21.36 -5.24 7.57
CA LEU A 108 21.80 -5.08 8.96
C LEU A 108 21.98 -3.61 9.35
N GLU A 109 22.36 -2.73 8.42
CA GLU A 109 22.41 -1.28 8.63
C GLU A 109 21.00 -0.71 8.82
N LEU A 110 20.07 -1.09 7.91
CA LEU A 110 18.66 -0.72 8.03
C LEU A 110 18.07 -1.16 9.37
N ARG A 111 18.40 -2.38 9.82
CA ARG A 111 18.00 -2.89 11.13
C ARG A 111 18.57 -2.05 12.28
N LYS A 112 19.84 -1.64 12.20
CA LYS A 112 20.48 -0.78 13.22
C LYS A 112 19.77 0.57 13.28
N ASN A 113 19.49 1.19 12.14
CA ASN A 113 18.79 2.47 12.05
C ASN A 113 17.36 2.36 12.61
N CYS A 114 16.62 1.30 12.26
CA CYS A 114 15.27 1.08 12.76
C CYS A 114 15.23 0.91 14.29
N ARG A 115 16.20 0.19 14.89
CA ARG A 115 16.28 0.02 16.35
C ARG A 115 16.49 1.32 17.14
N GLN A 116 17.06 2.34 16.50
CA GLN A 116 17.26 3.67 17.10
C GLN A 116 15.98 4.52 17.09
N ASP A 117 15.00 4.19 16.26
CA ASP A 117 13.71 4.88 16.18
C ASP A 117 12.64 4.09 16.97
N PRO A 118 12.06 4.64 18.06
CA PRO A 118 11.07 3.93 18.88
C PRO A 118 9.77 3.54 18.17
N LEU A 119 9.43 4.20 17.06
CA LEU A 119 8.26 3.87 16.26
C LEU A 119 8.55 2.73 15.27
N CYS A 120 9.81 2.60 14.84
CA CYS A 120 10.24 1.53 13.94
C CYS A 120 10.59 0.23 14.70
N ARG A 121 11.24 0.36 15.86
CA ARG A 121 11.71 -0.74 16.70
C ARG A 121 10.58 -1.64 17.20
#